data_AF-A0A843JG78-F1
#
_entry.id   AF-A0A843JG78-F1
#
_cell.length_a   1.000
_cell.length_b   1.000
_cell.length_c   1.000
_cell.angle_alpha   90.00
_cell.angle_beta   90.00
_cell.angle_gamma   90.00
#
_symmetry.space_group_name_H-M   'P 1'
#
loop_
_entity.id
_entity.type
_entity.pdbx_description
1 polymer ?
#
loop_
_entity_poly.entity_id
_entity_poly.type
_entity_poly.pdbx_seq_one_letter_code
_entity_poly.pdbx_strand_id
1 'polypeptide(L)'
;MMEIHCKDCGSNKFARKEEMYICTGCGREYSAFEVIELTDDVISDQKTFESKKGSITEKTKDFHPKKPLSYYESALKRNPDDYNAQLNIIYLKADKAKVTEIIPYIRKMINTSPKILKSIKDSHLTEEKEMEAIWEVGGVFQITAVTFKNSGDSSTRKMTNDAYAQRVNKEWYLRVLELTNLFFTFGDDLESIFDGKYEELAINSYKTGIWYYLDIIKLADDQDVHIKKIRHYEEKIR
;
A
#
# COMPACT_ATOMS: atom_id res chain seq x y z
N MET A 1 -3.54 -10.38 -17.57
CA MET A 1 -3.78 -9.21 -18.44
C MET A 1 -5.11 -8.65 -17.96
N MET A 2 -5.09 -7.50 -17.28
CA MET A 2 -6.25 -6.89 -16.64
C MET A 2 -7.44 -6.77 -17.62
N GLU A 3 -8.48 -7.60 -17.45
CA GLU A 3 -9.72 -7.51 -18.20
C GLU A 3 -10.71 -6.60 -17.46
N ILE A 4 -11.26 -5.61 -18.17
CA ILE A 4 -12.27 -4.69 -17.64
C ILE A 4 -13.62 -5.21 -18.12
N HIS A 5 -14.61 -5.34 -17.23
CA HIS A 5 -15.96 -5.75 -17.63
C HIS A 5 -16.99 -4.66 -17.35
N CYS A 6 -17.84 -4.37 -18.33
CA CYS A 6 -18.92 -3.40 -18.18
C CYS A 6 -19.94 -3.86 -17.13
N LYS A 7 -20.17 -3.05 -16.08
CA LYS A 7 -21.17 -3.29 -15.01
C LYS A 7 -22.58 -3.57 -15.54
N ASP A 8 -22.95 -3.05 -16.72
CA ASP A 8 -24.33 -3.12 -17.24
C ASP A 8 -24.56 -4.25 -18.23
N CYS A 9 -23.56 -4.60 -19.04
CA CYS A 9 -23.73 -5.59 -20.11
C CYS A 9 -22.65 -6.68 -20.16
N GLY A 10 -21.67 -6.65 -19.25
CA GLY A 10 -20.59 -7.65 -19.15
C GLY A 10 -19.55 -7.59 -20.27
N SER A 11 -19.73 -6.74 -21.29
CA SER A 11 -18.76 -6.55 -22.37
C SER A 11 -17.40 -6.11 -21.82
N ASN A 12 -16.32 -6.69 -22.36
CA ASN A 12 -14.94 -6.29 -22.08
C ASN A 12 -14.34 -5.35 -23.13
N LYS A 13 -15.17 -4.90 -24.07
CA LYS A 13 -14.77 -4.01 -25.16
C LYS A 13 -15.10 -2.56 -24.82
N PHE A 14 -14.06 -1.74 -24.76
CA PHE A 14 -14.14 -0.31 -24.45
C PHE A 14 -13.40 0.51 -25.49
N ALA A 15 -14.00 1.62 -25.92
CA ALA A 15 -13.36 2.66 -26.72
C ALA A 15 -13.00 3.84 -25.82
N ARG A 16 -11.83 4.44 -26.03
CA ARG A 16 -11.42 5.64 -25.30
C ARG A 16 -11.83 6.88 -26.07
N LYS A 17 -12.45 7.84 -25.38
CA LYS A 17 -12.79 9.16 -25.93
C LYS A 17 -12.49 10.23 -24.89
N GLU A 18 -11.49 11.06 -25.16
CA GLU A 18 -10.99 12.08 -24.22
C GLU A 18 -10.59 11.45 -22.86
N GLU A 19 -11.34 11.77 -21.80
CA GLU A 19 -11.16 11.30 -20.42
C GLU A 19 -12.14 10.18 -20.03
N MET A 20 -13.01 9.78 -20.96
CA MET A 20 -14.04 8.76 -20.75
C MET A 20 -13.73 7.48 -21.51
N TYR A 21 -14.23 6.38 -20.97
CA TYR A 21 -14.25 5.05 -21.58
C TYR A 21 -15.67 4.69 -21.91
N ILE A 22 -15.93 4.37 -23.16
CA ILE A 22 -17.27 4.03 -23.64
C ILE A 22 -17.29 2.53 -23.87
N CYS A 23 -18.16 1.83 -23.15
CA CYS A 23 -18.44 0.42 -23.41
C CYS A 23 -19.01 0.29 -24.82
N THR A 24 -18.32 -0.40 -25.72
CA THR A 24 -18.78 -0.56 -27.10
C THR A 24 -19.97 -1.52 -27.23
N GLY A 25 -20.31 -2.25 -26.16
CA GLY A 25 -21.43 -3.18 -26.11
C GLY A 25 -22.77 -2.52 -25.77
N CYS A 26 -22.79 -1.58 -24.81
CA CYS A 26 -24.03 -0.91 -24.38
C CYS A 26 -24.01 0.61 -24.48
N GLY A 27 -22.88 1.21 -24.89
CA GLY A 27 -22.72 2.66 -24.98
C GLY A 27 -22.56 3.37 -23.64
N ARG A 28 -22.52 2.65 -22.51
CA ARG A 28 -22.29 3.27 -21.21
C ARG A 28 -20.92 3.93 -21.17
N GLU A 29 -20.94 5.19 -20.77
CA GLU A 29 -19.74 5.97 -20.51
C GLU A 29 -19.31 5.73 -19.06
N TYR A 30 -18.00 5.57 -18.90
CA TYR A 30 -17.32 5.40 -17.63
C TYR A 30 -16.22 6.43 -17.56
N SER A 31 -16.11 7.10 -16.42
CA SER A 31 -14.88 7.83 -16.11
C SER A 31 -13.69 6.87 -16.06
N ALA A 32 -12.48 7.40 -16.24
CA ALA A 32 -11.26 6.63 -15.99
C ALA A 32 -11.26 5.97 -14.61
N PHE A 33 -11.83 6.66 -13.61
CA PHE A 33 -12.00 6.14 -12.26
C PHE A 33 -12.91 4.92 -12.20
N GLU A 34 -14.10 5.00 -12.81
CA GLU A 34 -15.04 3.87 -12.82
C GLU A 34 -14.45 2.67 -13.54
N VAL A 35 -13.63 2.87 -14.57
CA VAL A 35 -12.93 1.77 -15.25
C VAL A 35 -11.92 1.08 -14.33
N ILE A 36 -11.18 1.82 -13.51
CA ILE A 36 -10.27 1.23 -12.53
C ILE A 36 -11.06 0.38 -11.53
N GLU A 37 -12.20 0.88 -11.02
CA GLU A 37 -13.14 0.11 -10.18
C GLU A 37 -13.80 -1.08 -10.89
N LEU A 38 -13.68 -1.22 -12.22
CA LEU A 38 -14.28 -2.27 -13.04
C LEU A 38 -13.28 -3.32 -13.51
N THR A 39 -12.02 -3.18 -13.13
CA THR A 39 -10.99 -4.09 -13.63
C THR A 39 -10.97 -5.36 -12.79
N ASP A 40 -11.24 -6.49 -13.43
CA ASP A 40 -11.47 -7.76 -12.74
C ASP A 40 -10.25 -8.23 -11.97
N ASP A 41 -9.01 -8.06 -12.45
CA ASP A 41 -7.82 -8.46 -11.65
C ASP A 41 -7.68 -7.63 -10.35
N VAL A 42 -8.15 -6.38 -10.32
CA VAL A 42 -8.11 -5.52 -9.12
C VAL A 42 -9.24 -5.89 -8.14
N ILE A 43 -10.43 -6.21 -8.65
CA ILE A 43 -11.63 -6.55 -7.85
C ILE A 43 -11.67 -8.04 -7.43
N SER A 44 -11.22 -8.96 -8.30
CA SER A 44 -11.12 -10.38 -7.99
C SER A 44 -10.03 -10.59 -6.96
N ASP A 45 -8.89 -9.92 -7.09
CA ASP A 45 -7.90 -9.90 -6.02
C ASP A 45 -8.41 -9.13 -4.81
N GLN A 46 -9.29 -8.14 -4.92
CA GLN A 46 -9.95 -7.54 -3.75
C GLN A 46 -10.80 -8.56 -2.98
N LYS A 47 -11.69 -9.31 -3.64
CA LYS A 47 -12.45 -10.39 -2.96
C LYS A 47 -11.52 -11.47 -2.43
N THR A 48 -10.46 -11.77 -3.18
CA THR A 48 -9.46 -12.76 -2.79
C THR A 48 -8.53 -12.23 -1.70
N PHE A 49 -8.36 -10.92 -1.48
CA PHE A 49 -7.50 -10.28 -0.48
C PHE A 49 -8.28 -9.86 0.77
N GLU A 50 -9.57 -9.55 0.62
CA GLU A 50 -10.52 -9.50 1.73
C GLU A 50 -10.83 -10.91 2.26
N SER A 51 -10.92 -11.92 1.38
CA SER A 51 -11.05 -13.34 1.78
C SER A 51 -9.72 -13.97 2.18
N LYS A 52 -8.60 -13.61 1.52
CA LYS A 52 -7.21 -13.83 1.96
C LYS A 52 -6.69 -12.56 2.60
N LYS A 53 -7.31 -12.20 3.71
CA LYS A 53 -6.70 -11.40 4.78
C LYS A 53 -5.49 -12.15 5.39
N GLY A 54 -4.68 -12.79 4.54
CA GLY A 54 -4.20 -14.15 4.72
C GLY A 54 -2.83 -14.43 4.12
N SER A 55 -2.51 -14.12 2.86
CA SER A 55 -1.16 -14.53 2.38
C SER A 55 -0.01 -13.77 3.06
N ILE A 56 -0.14 -12.44 3.21
CA ILE A 56 0.78 -11.62 4.02
C ILE A 56 0.31 -11.61 5.48
N THR A 57 -0.99 -11.39 5.71
CA THR A 57 -1.55 -11.14 7.05
C THR A 57 -1.77 -12.41 7.89
N GLU A 58 -1.94 -13.61 7.34
CA GLU A 58 -1.84 -14.87 8.12
C GLU A 58 -0.38 -15.20 8.41
N LYS A 59 0.55 -14.99 7.46
CA LYS A 59 2.00 -15.17 7.73
C LYS A 59 2.55 -14.19 8.77
N THR A 60 1.98 -12.98 8.86
CA THR A 60 2.39 -11.97 9.85
C THR A 60 1.41 -11.80 11.01
N LYS A 61 0.38 -12.64 11.11
CA LYS A 61 -0.60 -12.59 12.22
C LYS A 61 0.06 -12.76 13.59
N ASP A 62 1.20 -13.45 13.61
CA ASP A 62 2.03 -13.70 14.77
C ASP A 62 3.31 -12.85 14.79
N PHE A 63 3.41 -11.80 13.96
CA PHE A 63 4.54 -10.87 14.02
C PHE A 63 4.48 -10.08 15.33
N HIS A 64 5.17 -10.61 16.33
CA HIS A 64 5.35 -9.98 17.62
C HIS A 64 6.84 -9.90 17.93
N PRO A 65 7.38 -8.69 18.10
CA PRO A 65 8.75 -8.51 18.55
C PRO A 65 9.00 -9.30 19.83
N LYS A 66 9.96 -10.22 19.80
CA LYS A 66 10.29 -11.09 20.94
C LYS A 66 11.07 -10.36 22.04
N LYS A 67 11.50 -9.12 21.77
CA LYS A 67 12.35 -8.30 22.63
C LYS A 67 11.77 -6.89 22.80
N PRO A 68 12.09 -6.18 23.88
CA PRO A 68 11.65 -4.79 24.07
C PRO A 68 12.36 -3.84 23.10
N LEU A 69 11.78 -2.66 22.89
CA LEU A 69 12.32 -1.62 21.99
C LEU A 69 13.80 -1.29 22.27
N SER A 70 14.17 -1.19 23.55
CA SER A 70 15.55 -0.86 23.99
C SER A 70 16.58 -1.89 23.53
N TYR A 71 16.19 -3.15 23.35
CA TYR A 71 17.06 -4.19 22.82
C TYR A 71 17.43 -3.91 21.37
N TYR A 72 16.44 -3.63 20.53
CA TYR A 72 16.66 -3.35 19.11
C TYR A 72 17.38 -2.01 18.89
N GLU A 73 17.09 -0.99 19.70
CA GLU A 73 17.84 0.27 19.67
C GLU A 73 19.31 0.06 20.04
N SER A 74 19.61 -0.85 20.95
CA SER A 74 20.99 -1.24 21.28
C SER A 74 21.64 -2.07 20.19
N ALA A 75 20.87 -2.91 19.47
CA ALA A 75 21.35 -3.66 18.32
C ALA A 75 21.76 -2.70 17.19
N LEU A 76 20.94 -1.70 16.86
CA LEU A 76 21.28 -0.69 15.84
C LEU A 76 22.50 0.17 16.19
N LYS A 77 22.79 0.38 17.48
CA LYS A 77 24.03 1.06 17.89
C LYS A 77 25.30 0.23 17.58
N ARG A 78 25.18 -1.10 17.58
CA ARG A 78 26.29 -2.03 17.29
C ARG A 78 26.41 -2.32 15.80
N ASN A 79 25.27 -2.49 15.13
CA ASN A 79 25.17 -2.71 13.70
C ASN A 79 24.03 -1.83 13.15
N PRO A 80 24.34 -0.65 12.58
CA PRO A 80 23.34 0.22 11.97
C PRO A 80 22.55 -0.44 10.84
N ASP A 81 23.14 -1.46 10.20
CA ASP A 81 22.57 -2.20 9.08
C ASP A 81 21.86 -3.49 9.54
N ASP A 82 21.50 -3.65 10.81
CA ASP A 82 20.69 -4.79 11.27
C ASP A 82 19.23 -4.62 10.83
N TYR A 83 18.85 -5.24 9.70
CA TYR A 83 17.49 -5.14 9.15
C TYR A 83 16.42 -5.57 10.16
N ASN A 84 16.69 -6.61 10.95
CA ASN A 84 15.76 -7.16 11.92
C ASN A 84 15.50 -6.14 13.04
N ALA A 85 16.55 -5.47 13.51
CA ALA A 85 16.42 -4.38 14.48
C ALA A 85 15.69 -3.16 13.89
N GLN A 86 15.98 -2.76 12.65
CA GLN A 86 15.27 -1.68 11.97
C GLN A 86 13.77 -1.98 11.86
N LEU A 87 13.43 -3.20 11.43
CA LEU A 87 12.05 -3.65 11.21
C LEU A 87 11.24 -3.73 12.51
N ASN A 88 11.82 -4.32 13.57
CA ASN A 88 11.14 -4.41 14.86
C ASN A 88 10.95 -3.03 15.52
N ILE A 89 11.87 -2.09 15.32
CA ILE A 89 11.67 -0.70 15.76
C ILE A 89 10.50 -0.06 14.99
N ILE A 90 10.37 -0.32 13.68
CA ILE A 90 9.25 0.16 12.88
C ILE A 90 7.93 -0.35 13.46
N TYR A 91 7.84 -1.64 13.77
CA TYR A 91 6.62 -2.20 14.36
C TYR A 91 6.33 -1.62 15.75
N LEU A 92 7.31 -1.66 16.67
CA LEU A 92 7.12 -1.28 18.07
C LEU A 92 6.79 0.19 18.28
N LYS A 93 7.31 1.08 17.42
CA LYS A 93 6.97 2.51 17.50
C LYS A 93 5.67 2.83 16.75
N ALA A 94 5.30 2.06 15.72
CA ALA A 94 3.99 2.21 15.07
C ALA A 94 2.84 1.87 16.01
N ASP A 95 2.96 0.78 16.76
CA ASP A 95 1.96 0.33 17.75
C ASP A 95 1.67 1.39 18.83
N LYS A 96 2.65 2.25 19.12
CA LYS A 96 2.56 3.30 20.14
C LYS A 96 2.38 4.71 19.56
N ALA A 97 2.28 4.83 18.23
CA ALA A 97 2.25 6.13 17.58
C ALA A 97 0.95 6.87 17.94
N LYS A 98 1.09 8.13 18.34
CA LYS A 98 -0.07 9.01 18.46
C LYS A 98 -0.58 9.36 17.07
N VAL A 99 -1.86 9.65 16.97
CA VAL A 99 -2.54 10.06 15.73
C VAL A 99 -1.77 11.18 14.98
N THR A 100 -1.21 12.15 15.71
CA THR A 100 -0.42 13.27 15.16
C THR A 100 0.96 12.87 14.63
N GLU A 101 1.47 11.70 14.99
CA GLU A 101 2.82 11.21 14.63
C GLU A 101 2.78 10.26 13.42
N ILE A 102 1.59 9.84 12.98
CA ILE A 102 1.41 8.82 11.95
C ILE A 102 2.00 9.22 10.60
N ILE A 103 1.69 10.41 10.09
CA ILE A 103 2.25 10.87 8.80
C ILE A 103 3.78 10.93 8.83
N PRO A 104 4.42 11.59 9.83
CA PRO A 104 5.87 11.53 10.00
C PRO A 104 6.41 10.10 10.04
N TYR A 105 5.67 9.18 10.66
CA TYR A 105 6.05 7.78 10.76
C TYR A 105 6.02 7.05 9.41
N ILE A 106 4.95 7.20 8.64
CA ILE A 106 4.82 6.61 7.29
C ILE A 106 5.97 7.11 6.41
N ARG A 107 6.26 8.41 6.42
CA ARG A 107 7.39 8.99 5.68
C ARG A 107 8.74 8.42 6.12
N LYS A 108 8.90 8.15 7.41
CA LYS A 108 10.11 7.47 7.90
C LYS A 108 10.21 6.05 7.36
N MET A 109 9.10 5.30 7.30
CA MET A 109 9.07 3.96 6.71
C MET A 109 9.46 4.00 5.23
N ILE A 110 8.89 4.92 4.44
CA ILE A 110 9.26 5.17 3.04
C ILE A 110 10.78 5.35 2.90
N ASN A 111 11.36 6.26 3.70
CA ASN A 111 12.79 6.56 3.64
C ASN A 111 13.70 5.44 4.18
N THR A 112 13.14 4.49 4.94
CA THR A 112 13.89 3.38 5.55
C THR A 112 13.77 2.10 4.73
N SER A 113 12.71 1.95 3.94
CA SER A 113 12.47 0.84 3.01
C SER A 113 13.72 0.43 2.21
N PRO A 114 14.37 1.33 1.44
CA PRO A 114 15.51 0.92 0.62
C PRO A 114 16.74 0.55 1.47
N LYS A 115 16.84 1.04 2.71
CA LYS A 115 17.95 0.70 3.61
C LYS A 115 17.81 -0.71 4.18
N ILE A 116 16.59 -1.07 4.57
CA ILE A 116 16.27 -2.42 5.07
C ILE A 116 16.51 -3.44 3.94
N LEU A 117 15.99 -3.17 2.74
CA LEU A 117 16.13 -4.07 1.61
C LEU A 117 17.59 -4.24 1.16
N LYS A 118 18.39 -3.16 1.13
CA LYS A 118 19.84 -3.26 0.88
C LYS A 118 20.56 -4.07 1.95
N SER A 119 20.27 -3.83 3.22
CA SER A 119 20.83 -4.62 4.32
C SER A 119 20.53 -6.12 4.17
N ILE A 120 19.30 -6.49 3.75
CA ILE A 120 18.94 -7.88 3.47
C ILE A 120 19.78 -8.43 2.31
N LYS A 121 19.87 -7.71 1.18
CA LYS A 121 20.68 -8.10 0.01
C LYS A 121 22.16 -8.30 0.36
N ASP A 122 22.71 -7.40 1.18
CA ASP A 122 24.12 -7.40 1.58
C ASP A 122 24.43 -8.42 2.69
N SER A 123 23.40 -8.99 3.33
CA SER A 123 23.56 -10.00 4.39
C SER A 123 23.91 -11.40 3.85
N HIS A 124 23.95 -11.60 2.52
CA HIS A 124 24.27 -12.87 1.87
C HIS A 124 23.49 -14.08 2.43
N LEU A 125 22.20 -13.86 2.70
CA LEU A 125 21.31 -14.91 3.17
C LEU A 125 21.14 -16.01 2.10
N THR A 126 20.72 -17.20 2.53
CA THR A 126 20.19 -18.18 1.58
C THR A 126 18.94 -17.61 0.92
N GLU A 127 18.64 -18.04 -0.30
CA GLU A 127 17.49 -17.54 -1.06
C GLU A 127 16.16 -17.65 -0.28
N GLU A 128 15.96 -18.77 0.43
CA GLU A 128 14.82 -18.99 1.32
C GLU A 128 14.74 -17.94 2.42
N LYS A 129 15.85 -17.66 3.12
CA LYS A 129 15.89 -16.68 4.22
C LYS A 129 15.79 -15.24 3.73
N GLU A 130 16.34 -14.95 2.56
CA GLU A 130 16.19 -13.65 1.91
C GLU A 130 14.72 -13.40 1.57
N MET A 131 14.05 -14.40 0.98
CA MET A 131 12.63 -14.32 0.70
C MET A 131 11.81 -14.14 1.99
N GLU A 132 12.06 -14.94 3.04
CA GLU A 132 11.42 -14.79 4.35
C GLU A 132 11.59 -13.38 4.92
N ALA A 133 12.82 -12.84 4.92
CA ALA A 133 13.10 -11.50 5.42
C ALA A 133 12.32 -10.43 4.64
N ILE A 134 12.24 -10.54 3.31
CA ILE A 134 11.49 -9.59 2.48
C ILE A 134 9.98 -9.69 2.73
N TRP A 135 9.44 -10.90 2.91
CA TRP A 135 8.05 -11.08 3.32
C TRP A 135 7.77 -10.45 4.69
N GLU A 136 8.69 -10.58 5.65
CA GLU A 136 8.55 -9.92 6.96
C GLU A 136 8.48 -8.41 6.81
N VAL A 137 9.32 -7.81 5.96
CA VAL A 137 9.28 -6.36 5.69
C VAL A 137 7.92 -5.93 5.14
N GLY A 138 7.47 -6.60 4.08
CA GLY A 138 6.16 -6.32 3.47
C GLY A 138 5.00 -6.49 4.46
N GLY A 139 5.06 -7.51 5.31
CA GLY A 139 4.03 -7.77 6.31
C GLY A 139 3.99 -6.77 7.46
N VAL A 140 5.14 -6.30 7.95
CA VAL A 140 5.19 -5.21 8.94
C VAL A 140 4.66 -3.91 8.35
N PHE A 141 5.00 -3.62 7.09
CA PHE A 141 4.44 -2.46 6.38
C PHE A 141 2.93 -2.58 6.26
N GLN A 142 2.41 -3.75 5.89
CA GLN A 142 0.98 -4.02 5.80
C GLN A 142 0.25 -3.85 7.14
N ILE A 143 0.73 -4.48 8.21
CA ILE A 143 0.11 -4.38 9.54
C ILE A 143 0.13 -2.93 10.02
N THR A 144 1.26 -2.25 9.87
CA THR A 144 1.39 -0.84 10.26
C THR A 144 0.43 0.05 9.46
N ALA A 145 0.31 -0.18 8.15
CA ALA A 145 -0.60 0.55 7.28
C ALA A 145 -2.07 0.36 7.66
N VAL A 146 -2.48 -0.88 7.98
CA VAL A 146 -3.84 -1.17 8.46
C VAL A 146 -4.11 -0.47 9.79
N THR A 147 -3.17 -0.52 10.73
CA THR A 147 -3.27 0.18 12.03
C THR A 147 -3.42 1.68 11.83
N PHE A 148 -2.58 2.28 10.98
CA PHE A 148 -2.62 3.72 10.73
C PHE A 148 -3.85 4.18 9.95
N LYS A 149 -4.30 3.42 8.94
CA LYS A 149 -5.53 3.72 8.19
C LYS A 149 -6.75 3.79 9.11
N ASN A 150 -6.80 2.88 10.09
CA ASN A 150 -7.92 2.72 11.00
C ASN A 150 -7.78 3.52 12.30
N SER A 151 -6.62 4.13 12.54
CA SER A 151 -6.39 4.99 13.70
C SER A 151 -7.21 6.29 13.61
N GLY A 152 -7.90 6.63 14.70
CA GLY A 152 -8.79 7.79 14.79
C GLY A 152 -10.25 7.40 14.96
N ASP A 153 -11.07 8.37 15.38
CA ASP A 153 -12.46 8.10 15.73
C ASP A 153 -13.33 8.03 14.48
N SER A 154 -13.70 6.81 14.08
CA SER A 154 -14.59 6.56 12.94
C SER A 154 -15.94 7.29 13.03
N SER A 155 -16.38 7.67 14.24
CA SER A 155 -17.61 8.43 14.47
C SER A 155 -17.49 9.89 14.03
N THR A 156 -16.30 10.50 14.14
CA THR A 156 -16.05 11.90 13.72
C THR A 156 -15.99 12.07 12.20
N ARG A 157 -15.68 10.99 11.44
CA ARG A 157 -15.71 10.99 9.96
C ARG A 157 -17.13 11.15 9.38
N LYS A 158 -18.16 10.86 10.19
CA LYS A 158 -19.58 10.98 9.80
C LYS A 158 -20.21 12.32 10.18
N MET A 159 -19.47 13.22 10.85
CA MET A 159 -20.01 14.52 11.28
C MET A 159 -19.89 15.55 10.15
N THR A 160 -21.02 16.19 9.84
CA THR A 160 -21.22 17.15 8.75
C THR A 160 -20.57 18.51 9.01
N ASN A 161 -20.07 19.13 7.93
CA ASN A 161 -19.74 20.55 7.66
C ASN A 161 -18.97 21.41 8.68
N ASP A 162 -18.67 20.97 9.90
CA ASP A 162 -17.87 21.77 10.83
C ASP A 162 -16.35 21.69 10.52
N ALA A 163 -15.62 22.72 10.94
CA ALA A 163 -14.18 22.85 10.68
C ALA A 163 -13.34 21.73 11.32
N TYR A 164 -13.83 21.11 12.40
CA TYR A 164 -13.15 20.00 13.06
C TYR A 164 -13.26 18.73 12.22
N ALA A 165 -14.46 18.40 11.73
CA ALA A 165 -14.69 17.27 10.83
C ALA A 165 -13.91 17.43 9.50
N GLN A 166 -13.87 18.63 8.93
CA GLN A 166 -13.06 18.90 7.73
C GLN A 166 -11.56 18.66 7.98
N ARG A 167 -11.04 19.08 9.14
CA ARG A 167 -9.64 18.83 9.51
C ARG A 167 -9.36 17.34 9.68
N VAL A 168 -10.23 16.60 10.37
CA VAL A 168 -10.09 15.15 10.57
C VAL A 168 -10.12 14.41 9.24
N ASN A 169 -11.04 14.78 8.34
CA ASN A 169 -11.13 14.19 7.01
C ASN A 169 -9.88 14.50 6.15
N LYS A 170 -9.36 15.73 6.22
CA LYS A 170 -8.11 16.10 5.54
C LYS A 170 -6.91 15.32 6.09
N GLU A 171 -6.78 15.19 7.40
CA GLU A 171 -5.70 14.40 7.99
C GLU A 171 -5.78 12.92 7.60
N TRP A 172 -6.99 12.35 7.60
CA TRP A 172 -7.21 10.97 7.18
C TRP A 172 -6.86 10.78 5.69
N TYR A 173 -7.32 11.68 4.82
CA TYR A 173 -6.97 11.72 3.40
C TYR A 173 -5.45 11.71 3.21
N LEU A 174 -4.74 12.61 3.89
CA LEU A 174 -3.28 12.71 3.80
C LEU A 174 -2.59 11.44 4.31
N ARG A 175 -3.09 10.80 5.37
CA ARG A 175 -2.53 9.52 5.85
C ARG A 175 -2.65 8.44 4.79
N VAL A 176 -3.84 8.27 4.20
CA VAL A 176 -4.05 7.24 3.17
C VAL A 176 -3.24 7.53 1.91
N LEU A 177 -3.05 8.80 1.55
CA LEU A 177 -2.17 9.19 0.45
C LEU A 177 -0.69 8.81 0.74
N GLU A 178 -0.22 9.02 1.96
CA GLU A 178 1.13 8.62 2.36
C GLU A 178 1.28 7.09 2.45
N LEU A 179 0.24 6.35 2.87
CA LEU A 179 0.22 4.89 2.81
C LEU A 179 0.28 4.38 1.37
N THR A 180 -0.43 5.03 0.45
CA THR A 180 -0.34 4.74 -0.99
C THR A 180 1.11 4.90 -1.48
N ASN A 181 1.77 6.01 -1.11
CA ASN A 181 3.18 6.23 -1.45
C ASN A 181 4.12 5.19 -0.84
N LEU A 182 3.83 4.71 0.38
CA LEU A 182 4.61 3.64 1.01
C LEU A 182 4.65 2.37 0.16
N PHE A 183 3.51 1.89 -0.30
CA PHE A 183 3.47 0.66 -1.09
C PHE A 183 4.04 0.83 -2.49
N PHE A 184 3.75 1.95 -3.15
CA PHE A 184 4.40 2.26 -4.41
C PHE A 184 5.92 2.32 -4.31
N THR A 185 6.44 3.01 -3.29
CA THR A 185 7.89 3.08 -3.06
C THR A 185 8.46 1.71 -2.71
N PHE A 186 7.77 0.92 -1.88
CA PHE A 186 8.23 -0.43 -1.52
C PHE A 186 8.33 -1.37 -2.74
N GLY A 187 7.34 -1.33 -3.64
CA GLY A 187 7.42 -2.07 -4.91
C GLY A 187 8.58 -1.60 -5.78
N ASP A 188 8.75 -0.28 -5.94
CA ASP A 188 9.86 0.30 -6.72
C ASP A 188 11.24 -0.06 -6.12
N ASP A 189 11.35 -0.09 -4.79
CA ASP A 189 12.56 -0.51 -4.09
C ASP A 189 12.84 -2.00 -4.30
N LEU A 190 11.81 -2.87 -4.30
CA LEU A 190 11.98 -4.30 -4.57
C LEU A 190 12.50 -4.55 -5.99
N GLU A 191 11.90 -3.90 -6.99
CA GLU A 191 12.34 -4.00 -8.39
C GLU A 191 13.79 -3.54 -8.55
N SER A 192 14.11 -2.36 -8.02
CA SER A 192 15.41 -1.72 -8.22
C SER A 192 16.55 -2.33 -7.40
N ILE A 193 16.29 -2.81 -6.19
CA ILE A 193 17.32 -3.37 -5.31
C ILE A 193 17.59 -4.83 -5.68
N PHE A 194 16.59 -5.61 -6.08
CA PHE A 194 16.76 -7.04 -6.36
C PHE A 194 16.67 -7.39 -7.85
N ASP A 195 16.77 -6.39 -8.72
CA ASP A 195 16.83 -6.59 -10.17
C ASP A 195 15.64 -7.42 -10.70
N GLY A 196 14.44 -7.17 -10.15
CA GLY A 196 13.21 -7.86 -10.51
C GLY A 196 13.00 -9.25 -9.88
N LYS A 197 13.95 -9.79 -9.09
CA LYS A 197 13.84 -11.13 -8.48
C LYS A 197 12.54 -11.35 -7.69
N TYR A 198 12.00 -10.30 -7.08
CA TYR A 198 10.80 -10.34 -6.24
C TYR A 198 9.58 -9.66 -6.89
N GLU A 199 9.45 -9.77 -8.21
CA GLU A 199 8.37 -9.19 -9.02
C GLU A 199 6.97 -9.44 -8.43
N GLU A 200 6.66 -10.67 -7.99
CA GLU A 200 5.35 -10.98 -7.40
C GLU A 200 5.06 -10.13 -6.15
N LEU A 201 6.06 -9.90 -5.29
CA LEU A 201 5.90 -9.06 -4.11
C LEU A 201 5.79 -7.58 -4.48
N ALA A 202 6.53 -7.13 -5.50
CA ALA A 202 6.43 -5.76 -6.03
C ALA A 202 5.02 -5.50 -6.58
N ILE A 203 4.50 -6.40 -7.41
CA ILE A 203 3.13 -6.36 -7.95
C ILE A 203 2.09 -6.31 -6.82
N ASN A 204 2.23 -7.16 -5.80
CA ASN A 204 1.33 -7.15 -4.64
C ASN A 204 1.39 -5.81 -3.88
N SER A 205 2.56 -5.18 -3.81
CA SER A 205 2.70 -3.85 -3.25
C SER A 205 1.96 -2.80 -4.09
N TYR A 206 2.14 -2.80 -5.41
CA TYR A 206 1.45 -1.88 -6.30
C TYR A 206 -0.07 -2.01 -6.22
N LYS A 207 -0.59 -3.25 -6.22
CA LYS A 207 -2.01 -3.52 -6.01
C LYS A 207 -2.51 -2.94 -4.68
N THR A 208 -1.74 -3.09 -3.61
CA THR A 208 -2.06 -2.52 -2.29
C THR A 208 -2.07 -0.99 -2.33
N GLY A 209 -1.09 -0.37 -2.98
CA GLY A 209 -1.05 1.08 -3.18
C GLY A 209 -2.27 1.60 -3.94
N ILE A 210 -2.63 0.96 -5.07
CA ILE A 210 -3.84 1.29 -5.84
C ILE A 210 -5.10 1.17 -4.96
N TRP A 211 -5.21 0.11 -4.15
CA TRP A 211 -6.34 -0.07 -3.24
C TRP A 211 -6.50 1.09 -2.25
N TYR A 212 -5.42 1.48 -1.57
CA TYR A 212 -5.44 2.67 -0.71
C TYR A 212 -5.79 3.93 -1.48
N TYR A 213 -5.34 4.05 -2.73
CA TYR A 213 -5.59 5.24 -3.54
C TYR A 213 -7.06 5.38 -3.92
N LEU A 214 -7.71 4.27 -4.26
CA LEU A 214 -9.12 4.23 -4.63
C LEU A 214 -10.05 4.68 -3.50
N ASP A 215 -9.66 4.48 -2.24
CA ASP A 215 -10.43 4.96 -1.08
C ASP A 215 -10.52 6.49 -0.99
N ILE A 216 -9.53 7.20 -1.53
CA ILE A 216 -9.38 8.65 -1.34
C ILE A 216 -9.54 9.47 -2.61
N ILE A 217 -9.40 8.87 -3.79
CA ILE A 217 -9.39 9.62 -5.05
C ILE A 217 -10.69 10.39 -5.32
N LYS A 218 -11.84 9.87 -4.86
CA LYS A 218 -13.14 10.59 -4.93
C LYS A 218 -13.16 11.87 -4.10
N LEU A 219 -12.24 12.00 -3.13
CA LEU A 219 -12.11 13.14 -2.23
C LEU A 219 -11.01 14.11 -2.67
N ALA A 220 -10.28 13.81 -3.75
CA ALA A 220 -9.19 14.64 -4.23
C ALA A 220 -9.70 15.77 -5.14
N ASP A 221 -9.12 16.96 -4.97
CA ASP A 221 -9.44 18.13 -5.79
C ASP A 221 -8.95 18.00 -7.24
N ASP A 222 -7.80 17.33 -7.45
CA ASP A 222 -7.18 17.09 -8.78
C ASP A 222 -7.13 15.59 -9.07
N GLN A 223 -8.24 15.06 -9.57
CA GLN A 223 -8.38 13.63 -9.85
C GLN A 223 -7.46 13.15 -10.98
N ASP A 224 -7.09 14.02 -11.93
CA ASP A 224 -6.29 13.65 -13.10
C ASP A 224 -4.86 13.28 -12.75
N VAL A 225 -4.24 14.02 -11.82
CA VAL A 225 -2.90 13.67 -11.31
C VAL A 225 -2.93 12.30 -10.65
N HIS A 226 -3.98 12.00 -9.90
CA HIS A 226 -4.14 10.70 -9.22
C HIS A 226 -4.40 9.56 -10.20
N ILE A 227 -5.25 9.77 -11.22
CA ILE A 227 -5.52 8.79 -12.28
C ILE A 227 -4.25 8.47 -13.07
N LYS A 228 -3.44 9.47 -13.43
CA LYS A 228 -2.16 9.25 -14.12
C LYS A 228 -1.22 8.40 -13.29
N LYS A 229 -1.16 8.64 -11.97
CA LYS A 229 -0.32 7.86 -11.06
C LYS A 229 -0.82 6.42 -10.92
N ILE A 230 -2.13 6.19 -10.81
CA ILE A 230 -2.69 4.83 -10.78
C ILE A 230 -2.32 4.08 -12.07
N ARG A 231 -2.56 4.68 -13.23
CA ARG A 231 -2.25 4.06 -14.53
C ARG A 231 -0.78 3.66 -14.68
N HIS A 232 0.14 4.50 -14.20
CA HIS A 232 1.56 4.16 -14.19
C HIS A 232 1.85 2.84 -13.45
N TYR A 233 1.25 2.64 -12.27
CA TYR A 233 1.42 1.42 -11.50
C TYR A 233 0.57 0.25 -12.03
N GLU A 234 -0.55 0.49 -12.72
CA GLU A 234 -1.27 -0.55 -13.47
C GLU A 234 -0.44 -1.11 -14.61
N GLU A 235 0.32 -0.27 -15.32
CA GLU A 235 1.25 -0.73 -16.37
C GLU A 235 2.34 -1.63 -15.80
N LYS A 236 2.83 -1.36 -14.59
CA LYS A 236 3.80 -2.22 -13.88
C LYS A 236 3.24 -3.56 -13.41
N ILE A 237 1.92 -3.72 -13.34
CA ILE A 237 1.26 -4.98 -12.94
C ILE A 237 1.09 -5.93 -14.15
N ARG A 238 1.23 -5.41 -15.38
CA ARG A 238 0.95 -6.15 -16.63
C ARG A 238 2.17 -6.87 -17.19
#